data_AF-A0A087TSI0-F1
#
_entry.id   AF-A0A087TSI0-F1
#
_cell.length_a   1.000
_cell.length_b   1.000
_cell.length_c   1.000
_cell.angle_alpha   90.00
_cell.angle_beta   90.00
_cell.angle_gamma   90.00
#
_symmetry.space_group_name_H-M   'P 1'
#
loop_
_entity.id
_entity.type
_entity.pdbx_description
1 polymer ?
#
loop_
_entity_poly.entity_id
_entity_poly.type
_entity_poly.pdbx_seq_one_letter_code
_entity_poly.pdbx_strand_id
1 'polypeptide(L)'
;MENFEHEHKIKLFVKRLVVICPLSCNVDGLLSARDPEIRLVGRLESVYNDQGGNVNRDYHNSVYKIGDCNPIYAVVEFPNSLKCFKKEGDERMSEEMRRYHRDCFIKHLKRFLDDKPCLFLIYDDENPTKSLSGFLIDELHRFVNDSKFSKFIAISEK
;
A
#
# COMPACT_ATOMS: atom_id res chain seq x y z
N MET A 1 -6.58 13.70 -2.53
CA MET A 1 -5.95 13.57 -1.19
C MET A 1 -6.24 14.79 -0.32
N GLU A 2 -5.97 16.01 -0.79
CA GLU A 2 -6.18 17.24 0.00
C GLU A 2 -7.65 17.49 0.38
N ASN A 3 -8.58 17.26 -0.56
CA ASN A 3 -10.02 17.33 -0.26
C ASN A 3 -10.40 16.36 0.87
N PHE A 4 -9.89 15.12 0.83
CA PHE A 4 -10.14 14.13 1.87
C PHE A 4 -9.59 14.57 3.24
N GLU A 5 -8.37 15.13 3.28
CA GLU A 5 -7.77 15.69 4.51
C GLU A 5 -8.66 16.79 5.11
N HIS A 6 -9.17 17.69 4.26
CA HIS A 6 -10.06 18.78 4.67
C HIS A 6 -11.40 18.27 5.21
N GLU A 7 -12.07 17.39 4.46
CA GLU A 7 -13.38 16.83 4.80
C GLU A 7 -13.34 16.01 6.10
N HIS A 8 -12.33 15.17 6.27
CA HIS A 8 -12.19 14.30 7.43
C HIS A 8 -11.44 14.95 8.60
N LYS A 9 -10.93 16.18 8.44
CA LYS A 9 -10.12 16.91 9.44
C LYS A 9 -8.92 16.09 9.93
N ILE A 10 -8.25 15.41 9.01
CA ILE A 10 -7.03 14.62 9.27
C ILE A 10 -5.87 15.14 8.41
N LYS A 11 -4.66 14.70 8.74
CA LYS A 11 -3.48 14.91 7.89
C LYS A 11 -2.89 13.56 7.51
N LEU A 12 -2.76 13.30 6.21
CA LEU A 12 -2.04 12.15 5.70
C LEU A 12 -0.56 12.30 6.07
N PHE A 13 -0.01 11.25 6.66
CA PHE A 13 1.37 11.22 7.09
C PHE A 13 2.33 11.27 5.89
N VAL A 14 1.91 10.70 4.76
CA VAL A 14 2.57 10.85 3.46
C VAL A 14 1.53 11.12 2.36
N LYS A 15 1.81 12.08 1.47
CA LYS A 15 0.98 12.35 0.26
C LYS A 15 1.37 11.44 -0.90
N ARG A 16 1.39 10.12 -0.66
CA ARG A 16 1.74 9.08 -1.65
C ARG A 16 0.87 7.84 -1.43
N LEU A 17 0.67 7.06 -2.49
CA LEU A 17 0.07 5.73 -2.38
C LEU A 17 1.09 4.75 -1.79
N VAL A 18 0.74 4.09 -0.69
CA VAL A 18 1.57 3.04 -0.07
C VAL A 18 1.12 1.68 -0.59
N VAL A 19 1.99 1.02 -1.36
CA VAL A 19 1.75 -0.31 -1.92
C VAL A 19 2.49 -1.33 -1.08
N ILE A 20 1.76 -2.20 -0.38
CA ILE A 20 2.33 -3.25 0.46
C ILE A 20 2.32 -4.58 -0.28
N CYS A 21 3.47 -5.25 -0.37
CA CYS A 21 3.59 -6.57 -0.94
C CYS A 21 3.84 -7.61 0.16
N PRO A 22 2.81 -8.34 0.62
CA PRO A 22 3.00 -9.47 1.52
C PRO A 22 3.72 -10.62 0.81
N LEU A 23 4.73 -11.21 1.46
CA LEU A 23 5.48 -12.34 0.92
C LEU A 23 4.61 -13.59 0.79
N SER A 24 3.59 -13.78 1.62
CA SER A 24 2.65 -14.89 1.47
C SER A 24 1.80 -14.80 0.18
N CYS A 25 1.83 -13.66 -0.53
CA CYS A 25 0.90 -13.30 -1.61
C CYS A 25 -0.58 -13.24 -1.20
N ASN A 26 -0.91 -13.46 0.07
CA ASN A 26 -2.26 -13.31 0.56
C ASN A 26 -2.60 -11.82 0.57
N VAL A 27 -3.53 -11.40 -0.28
CA VAL A 27 -4.04 -10.02 -0.32
C VAL A 27 -5.58 -9.99 -0.23
N ASP A 28 -6.17 -11.03 0.37
CA ASP A 28 -7.60 -11.09 0.64
C ASP A 28 -8.00 -10.29 1.88
N GLY A 29 -9.23 -9.80 1.85
CA GLY A 29 -9.78 -8.96 2.91
C GLY A 29 -9.27 -7.52 2.91
N LEU A 30 -9.85 -6.70 3.78
CA LEU A 30 -9.39 -5.34 4.05
C LEU A 30 -8.17 -5.37 4.96
N LEU A 31 -7.33 -4.32 4.92
CA LEU A 31 -6.21 -4.20 5.86
C LEU A 31 -6.69 -4.22 7.32
N SER A 32 -7.85 -3.62 7.60
CA SER A 32 -8.46 -3.60 8.93
C SER A 32 -8.93 -4.96 9.44
N ALA A 33 -9.03 -5.97 8.57
CA ALA A 33 -9.31 -7.35 8.98
C ALA A 33 -8.03 -8.10 9.36
N ARG A 34 -6.85 -7.58 9.01
CA ARG A 34 -5.55 -8.21 9.24
C ARG A 34 -4.88 -7.75 10.52
N ASP A 35 -5.16 -6.51 10.92
CA ASP A 35 -4.54 -5.90 12.08
C ASP A 35 -5.57 -4.99 12.77
N PRO A 36 -5.89 -5.23 14.06
CA PRO A 36 -6.90 -4.47 14.79
C PRO A 36 -6.54 -3.00 15.00
N GLU A 37 -5.25 -2.66 14.92
CA GLU A 37 -4.77 -1.27 15.01
C GLU A 37 -4.88 -0.52 13.67
N ILE A 38 -5.33 -1.19 12.60
CA ILE A 38 -5.61 -0.58 11.32
C ILE A 38 -7.11 -0.44 11.13
N ARG A 39 -7.58 0.79 10.90
CA ARG A 39 -9.01 1.07 10.70
C ARG A 39 -9.24 1.84 9.42
N LEU A 40 -10.24 1.43 8.64
CA LEU A 40 -10.67 2.16 7.46
C LEU A 40 -11.32 3.48 7.89
N VAL A 41 -10.83 4.61 7.35
CA VAL A 41 -11.42 5.93 7.58
C VAL A 41 -12.42 6.27 6.49
N GLY A 42 -12.09 5.93 5.24
CA GLY A 42 -12.91 6.22 4.08
C GLY A 42 -12.17 5.90 2.78
N ARG A 43 -12.67 6.43 1.67
CA ARG A 43 -12.05 6.31 0.35
C ARG A 43 -11.78 7.70 -0.21
N LEU A 44 -10.67 7.84 -0.93
CA LEU A 44 -10.47 9.02 -1.77
C LEU A 44 -11.57 9.10 -2.83
N GLU A 45 -11.76 10.32 -3.35
CA GLU A 45 -12.64 10.57 -4.49
C GLU A 45 -12.32 9.61 -5.65
N SER A 46 -13.38 9.04 -6.21
CA SER A 46 -13.29 8.14 -7.34
C SER A 46 -12.78 8.84 -8.59
N VAL A 47 -11.84 8.20 -9.28
CA VAL A 47 -11.44 8.56 -10.63
C VAL A 47 -12.18 7.66 -11.60
N TYR A 48 -12.97 8.26 -12.49
CA TYR A 48 -13.69 7.53 -13.54
C TYR A 48 -12.93 7.64 -14.85
N ASN A 49 -12.73 6.50 -15.53
CA ASN A 49 -12.09 6.46 -16.83
C ASN A 49 -12.64 5.33 -17.71
N ASP A 50 -12.78 5.57 -19.01
CA ASP A 50 -13.19 4.54 -19.96
C ASP A 50 -12.01 3.61 -20.25
N GLN A 51 -12.16 2.30 -20.00
CA GLN A 51 -11.05 1.37 -20.17
C GLN A 51 -11.49 -0.06 -20.48
N GLY A 52 -10.87 -0.65 -21.51
CA GLY A 52 -11.04 -2.07 -21.84
C GLY A 52 -12.49 -2.45 -22.16
N GLY A 53 -13.22 -1.57 -22.85
CA GLY A 53 -14.64 -1.75 -23.16
C GLY A 53 -15.61 -1.41 -22.03
N ASN A 54 -15.11 -0.96 -20.86
CA ASN A 54 -15.94 -0.46 -19.77
C ASN A 54 -16.04 1.06 -19.85
N VAL A 55 -17.26 1.57 -19.86
CA VAL A 55 -17.56 3.00 -19.74
C VAL A 55 -17.61 3.37 -18.26
N ASN A 56 -17.01 4.50 -17.88
CA ASN A 56 -16.96 5.02 -16.51
C ASN A 56 -16.44 4.01 -15.48
N ARG A 57 -15.31 3.36 -15.76
CA ARG A 57 -14.70 2.45 -14.79
C ARG A 57 -14.21 3.25 -13.58
N ASP A 58 -14.71 2.89 -12.40
CA ASP A 58 -14.37 3.51 -11.11
C ASP A 58 -13.04 2.98 -10.58
N TYR A 59 -12.16 3.91 -10.21
CA TYR A 59 -10.93 3.69 -9.47
C TYR A 59 -10.94 4.51 -8.18
N HIS A 60 -10.84 3.84 -7.04
CA HIS A 60 -10.76 4.48 -5.74
C HIS A 60 -9.68 3.82 -4.87
N ASN A 61 -9.07 4.60 -3.98
CA ASN A 61 -8.12 4.10 -2.99
C ASN A 61 -8.65 4.36 -1.56
N SER A 62 -8.38 3.44 -0.66
CA SER A 62 -8.81 3.53 0.74
C SER A 62 -7.80 4.29 1.59
N VAL A 63 -8.31 5.10 2.52
CA VAL A 63 -7.52 5.79 3.55
C VAL A 63 -7.68 5.06 4.86
N TYR A 64 -6.56 4.73 5.50
CA TYR A 64 -6.53 4.02 6.77
C TYR A 64 -5.91 4.87 7.88
N LYS A 65 -6.44 4.71 9.09
CA LYS A 65 -5.83 5.08 10.36
C LYS A 65 -5.00 3.89 10.83
N ILE A 66 -3.74 4.13 11.20
CA ILE A 66 -2.78 3.09 11.59
C ILE A 66 -2.22 3.43 12.98
N GLY A 67 -2.38 2.51 13.93
CA GLY A 67 -1.98 2.68 15.33
C GLY A 67 -3.07 3.30 16.21
N ASP A 68 -2.95 3.09 17.51
CA ASP A 68 -3.89 3.64 18.51
C ASP A 68 -3.33 4.88 19.22
N CYS A 69 -2.07 4.84 19.67
CA CYS A 69 -1.38 5.96 20.33
C CYS A 69 -0.62 6.78 19.27
N ASN A 70 -1.04 8.03 19.05
CA ASN A 70 -0.52 8.91 17.98
C ASN A 70 -0.67 8.29 16.57
N PRO A 71 -1.91 8.10 16.11
CA PRO A 71 -2.18 7.42 14.86
C PRO A 71 -1.66 8.21 13.66
N ILE A 72 -1.18 7.47 12.67
CA ILE A 72 -0.87 8.01 11.35
C ILE A 72 -1.98 7.67 10.35
N TYR A 73 -2.18 8.53 9.37
CA TYR A 73 -3.16 8.32 8.31
C TYR A 73 -2.45 8.15 6.97
N ALA A 74 -2.80 7.12 6.21
CA ALA A 74 -2.15 6.86 4.92
C ALA A 74 -3.12 6.24 3.92
N VAL A 75 -2.84 6.47 2.63
CA VAL A 75 -3.50 5.76 1.52
C VAL A 75 -2.72 4.48 1.27
N VAL A 76 -3.37 3.34 1.47
CA VAL A 76 -2.67 2.04 1.50
C VAL A 76 -3.43 1.01 0.68
N GLU A 77 -2.71 0.21 -0.10
CA GLU A 77 -3.28 -0.90 -0.84
C GLU A 77 -2.34 -2.11 -0.94
N PHE A 78 -2.95 -3.26 -1.19
CA PHE A 78 -2.23 -4.44 -1.66
C PHE A 78 -2.34 -4.53 -3.19
N PRO A 79 -1.28 -4.91 -3.92
CA PRO A 79 -1.38 -5.19 -5.34
C PRO A 79 -2.21 -6.46 -5.56
N ASN A 80 -3.43 -6.28 -6.10
CA ASN A 80 -4.36 -7.38 -6.38
C ASN A 80 -3.76 -8.49 -7.26
N SER A 81 -2.77 -8.18 -8.10
CA SER A 81 -2.07 -9.16 -8.93
C SER A 81 -1.41 -10.29 -8.12
N LEU A 82 -1.05 -10.04 -6.84
CA LEU A 82 -0.48 -11.07 -5.97
C LEU A 82 -1.45 -12.24 -5.71
N LYS A 83 -2.77 -12.01 -5.80
CA LYS A 83 -3.78 -13.08 -5.65
C LYS A 83 -3.56 -14.22 -6.65
N CYS A 84 -3.06 -13.92 -7.85
CA CYS A 84 -2.80 -14.93 -8.86
C CYS A 84 -1.73 -15.92 -8.39
N PHE A 85 -0.67 -15.46 -7.73
CA PHE A 85 0.38 -16.34 -7.21
C PHE A 85 -0.10 -17.14 -6.00
N LYS A 86 -0.99 -16.57 -5.17
CA LYS A 86 -1.59 -17.32 -4.06
C LYS A 86 -2.48 -18.44 -4.58
N LYS A 87 -3.38 -18.14 -5.53
CA LYS A 87 -4.32 -19.12 -6.09
C LYS A 87 -3.62 -20.21 -6.92
N GLU A 88 -2.78 -19.82 -7.87
CA GLU A 88 -2.06 -20.80 -8.72
C GLU A 88 -1.02 -21.58 -7.92
N GLY A 89 -0.45 -20.97 -6.88
CA GLY A 89 0.39 -21.64 -5.88
C GLY A 89 -0.31 -22.80 -5.16
N ASP A 90 -1.61 -22.69 -4.95
CA ASP A 90 -2.39 -23.73 -4.27
C ASP A 90 -2.85 -24.83 -5.26
N GLU A 91 -2.94 -24.54 -6.56
CA GLU A 91 -3.52 -25.46 -7.56
C GLU A 91 -2.51 -26.08 -8.55
N ARG A 92 -1.43 -25.37 -8.92
CA ARG A 92 -0.61 -25.70 -10.11
C ARG A 92 0.89 -25.41 -9.99
N MET A 93 1.34 -24.72 -8.96
CA MET A 93 2.74 -24.35 -8.78
C MET A 93 3.28 -24.93 -7.47
N SER A 94 4.53 -25.41 -7.47
CA SER A 94 5.22 -25.72 -6.22
C SER A 94 5.46 -24.44 -5.41
N GLU A 95 5.67 -24.58 -4.10
CA GLU A 95 5.98 -23.43 -3.25
C GLU A 95 7.25 -22.69 -3.71
N GLU A 96 8.27 -23.41 -4.15
CA GLU A 96 9.51 -22.84 -4.69
C GLU A 96 9.25 -22.01 -5.96
N MET A 97 8.46 -22.55 -6.90
CA MET A 97 8.07 -21.82 -8.11
C MET A 97 7.23 -20.58 -7.78
N ARG A 98 6.29 -20.70 -6.84
CA ARG A 98 5.48 -19.57 -6.35
C ARG A 98 6.38 -18.46 -5.80
N ARG A 99 7.34 -18.80 -4.93
CA ARG A 99 8.29 -17.85 -4.35
C ARG A 99 9.13 -17.19 -5.45
N TYR A 100 9.67 -17.98 -6.40
CA TYR A 100 10.42 -17.44 -7.53
C TYR A 100 9.62 -16.43 -8.36
N HIS A 101 8.39 -16.78 -8.76
CA HIS A 101 7.55 -15.90 -9.57
C HIS A 101 7.07 -14.66 -8.81
N ARG A 102 6.71 -14.81 -7.52
CA ARG A 102 6.43 -13.69 -6.62
C ARG A 102 7.61 -12.73 -6.54
N ASP A 103 8.81 -13.24 -6.29
CA ASP A 103 10.00 -12.41 -6.10
C ASP A 103 10.37 -11.68 -7.40
N CYS A 104 10.22 -12.36 -8.55
CA CYS A 104 10.33 -11.73 -9.86
C CYS A 104 9.30 -10.61 -10.03
N PHE A 105 8.03 -10.85 -9.71
CA PHE A 105 6.98 -9.85 -9.80
C PHE A 105 7.27 -8.63 -8.91
N ILE A 106 7.57 -8.85 -7.63
CA ILE A 106 7.88 -7.79 -6.66
C ILE A 106 9.08 -6.97 -7.13
N LYS A 107 10.16 -7.63 -7.59
CA LYS A 107 11.36 -6.96 -8.11
C LYS A 107 11.03 -6.06 -9.31
N HIS A 108 10.27 -6.56 -10.28
CA HIS A 108 9.92 -5.79 -11.47
C HIS A 108 8.95 -4.66 -11.16
N LEU A 109 7.93 -4.92 -10.33
CA LEU A 109 6.96 -3.91 -9.91
C LEU A 109 7.66 -2.76 -9.19
N LYS A 110 8.57 -3.06 -8.25
CA LYS A 110 9.40 -2.06 -7.58
C LYS A 110 10.18 -1.21 -8.60
N ARG A 111 10.82 -1.85 -9.59
CA ARG A 111 11.56 -1.15 -10.65
C ARG A 111 10.67 -0.21 -11.47
N PHE A 112 9.44 -0.60 -11.79
CA PHE A 112 8.52 0.25 -12.55
C PHE A 112 7.93 1.40 -11.75
N LEU A 113 7.88 1.24 -10.42
CA LEU A 113 7.34 2.21 -9.49
C LEU A 113 8.38 3.17 -8.89
N ASP A 114 9.67 2.95 -9.14
CA ASP A 114 10.77 3.68 -8.50
C ASP A 114 10.70 5.20 -8.75
N ASP A 115 10.30 5.61 -9.97
CA ASP A 115 10.13 7.02 -10.36
C ASP A 115 8.70 7.56 -10.15
N LYS A 116 7.81 6.78 -9.52
CA LYS A 116 6.40 7.13 -9.35
C LYS A 116 6.13 7.67 -7.94
N PRO A 117 5.07 8.47 -7.74
CA PRO A 117 4.71 9.03 -6.43
C PRO A 117 4.03 7.98 -5.51
N CYS A 118 4.61 6.80 -5.42
CA CYS A 118 4.19 5.72 -4.52
C CYS A 118 5.33 5.30 -3.62
N LEU A 119 4.99 4.70 -2.48
CA LEU A 119 5.92 4.04 -1.59
C LEU A 119 5.70 2.53 -1.67
N PHE A 120 6.72 1.79 -2.08
CA PHE A 120 6.65 0.35 -2.24
C PHE A 120 7.28 -0.35 -1.04
N LEU A 121 6.48 -1.10 -0.29
CA LEU A 121 6.91 -1.81 0.92
C LEU A 121 6.74 -3.31 0.73
N ILE A 122 7.74 -4.08 1.17
CA ILE A 122 7.66 -5.55 1.21
C ILE A 122 7.48 -5.95 2.66
N TYR A 123 6.44 -6.73 2.95
CA TYR A 123 6.12 -7.19 4.31
C TYR A 123 6.21 -8.72 4.37
N ASP A 124 7.05 -9.23 5.28
CA ASP A 124 7.10 -10.66 5.58
C ASP A 124 5.98 -11.01 6.56
N ASP A 125 4.80 -11.29 6.02
CA ASP A 125 3.62 -11.70 6.78
C ASP A 125 3.62 -13.20 7.12
N GLU A 126 4.58 -13.96 6.58
CA GLU A 126 4.77 -15.37 6.93
C GLU A 126 5.61 -15.49 8.21
N ASN A 127 6.59 -14.58 8.41
CA ASN A 127 7.45 -14.53 9.60
C ASN A 127 7.61 -13.09 10.13
N PRO A 128 6.53 -12.46 10.61
CA PRO A 128 6.55 -11.05 10.98
C PRO A 128 7.40 -10.80 12.23
N THR A 129 8.37 -9.90 12.11
CA THR A 129 9.11 -9.36 13.28
C THR A 129 8.26 -8.37 14.10
N LYS A 130 7.19 -7.83 13.50
CA LYS A 130 6.23 -6.91 14.12
C LYS A 130 4.88 -6.98 13.41
N SER A 131 3.83 -6.46 14.06
CA SER A 131 2.49 -6.31 13.47
C SER A 131 2.53 -5.50 12.17
N LEU A 132 1.48 -5.61 11.36
CA LEU A 132 1.39 -4.83 10.11
C LEU A 132 1.32 -3.33 10.42
N SER A 133 0.60 -2.94 11.48
CA SER A 133 0.55 -1.57 11.98
C SER A 133 1.95 -1.04 12.34
N GLY A 134 2.70 -1.78 13.16
CA GLY A 134 4.05 -1.42 13.58
C GLY A 134 5.03 -1.35 12.41
N PHE A 135 4.91 -2.29 11.45
CA PHE A 135 5.69 -2.26 10.22
C PHE A 135 5.43 -0.98 9.41
N LEU A 136 4.16 -0.64 9.20
CA LEU A 136 3.80 0.56 8.44
C LEU A 136 4.26 1.84 9.13
N ILE A 137 4.09 1.94 10.45
CA ILE A 137 4.55 3.09 11.23
C ILE A 137 6.05 3.27 11.05
N ASP A 138 6.85 2.22 11.27
CA ASP A 138 8.30 2.30 11.18
C ASP A 138 8.79 2.66 9.76
N GLU A 139 8.22 2.04 8.73
CA GLU A 139 8.61 2.31 7.34
C GLU A 139 8.21 3.72 6.89
N LEU A 140 7.03 4.20 7.30
CA LEU A 140 6.58 5.55 6.98
C LEU A 140 7.41 6.61 7.71
N HIS A 141 7.73 6.41 8.99
CA HIS A 141 8.65 7.29 9.70
C HIS A 141 10.04 7.29 9.06
N ARG A 142 10.56 6.13 8.67
CA ARG A 142 11.84 6.05 7.95
C ARG A 142 11.78 6.84 6.64
N PHE A 143 10.71 6.70 5.87
CA PHE A 143 10.52 7.42 4.61
C PHE A 143 10.54 8.94 4.80
N VAL A 144 9.84 9.46 5.81
CA VAL A 144 9.79 10.90 6.10
C VAL A 144 11.14 11.45 6.61
N ASN A 145 11.85 10.64 7.41
CA ASN A 145 13.14 11.03 7.99
C ASN A 145 14.33 10.86 7.04
N ASP A 146 14.17 10.13 5.94
CA ASP A 146 15.24 9.92 4.96
C ASP A 146 15.46 11.21 4.14
N SER A 147 16.63 11.83 4.34
CA SER A 147 17.01 13.15 3.82
C SER A 147 17.07 13.26 2.29
N LYS A 148 17.03 12.13 1.57
CA LYS A 148 16.84 12.11 0.11
C LYS A 148 15.42 12.51 -0.32
N PHE A 149 14.40 12.30 0.54
CA PHE A 149 13.00 12.62 0.25
C PHE A 149 12.55 13.99 0.80
N SER A 150 13.25 14.51 1.82
CA SER A 150 12.96 15.84 2.41
C SER A 150 13.10 17.00 1.41
N LYS A 151 13.84 16.82 0.30
CA LYS A 151 13.95 17.83 -0.78
C LYS A 151 12.65 18.03 -1.58
N PHE A 152 11.72 17.07 -1.61
CA PHE A 152 10.45 17.23 -2.34
C PHE A 152 9.39 18.00 -1.55
N ILE A 153 9.45 17.98 -0.22
CA ILE A 153 8.51 18.74 0.63
C ILE A 153 8.88 20.24 0.61
N ALA A 154 10.17 20.58 0.54
CA ALA A 154 10.63 21.96 0.55
C ALA A 154 10.43 22.75 -0.77
N ILE A 155 9.96 22.11 -1.85
CA ILE A 155 9.77 22.77 -3.16
C ILE A 155 8.29 23.14 -3.42
N SER A 156 7.35 22.64 -2.60
CA SER A 156 5.92 22.95 -2.71
C SER A 156 5.45 24.12 -1.84
N GLU A 157 6.35 24.77 -1.09
CA GLU A 157 6.03 25.94 -0.26
C GLU A 157 6.77 27.22 -0.75
N LYS A 158 6.75 27.47 -2.06
CA LYS A 158 7.12 28.79 -2.62
C LYS A 158 6.16 29.23 -3.71
#